data_AF-A0A2D5WM52-F1
#
_entry.id   AF-A0A2D5WM52-F1
#
_cell.length_a   1.000
_cell.length_b   1.000
_cell.length_c   1.000
_cell.angle_alpha   90.00
_cell.angle_beta   90.00
_cell.angle_gamma   90.00
#
_symmetry.space_group_name_H-M   'P 1'
#
loop_
_entity.id
_entity.type
_entity.pdbx_description
1 polymer ?
#
loop_
_entity_poly.entity_id
_entity_poly.type
_entity_poly.pdbx_seq_one_letter_code
_entity_poly.pdbx_strand_id
1 'polypeptide(L)' 'MANEYKLEIYRKPLEAIKNGTKRIEIRTNNSYEDIDYKLLQSGDIISFQVINGPPFVNLDVI' A
#
# COMPACT_ATOMS: atom_id res chain seq x y z
N MET A 1 -19.02 11.75 -0.42
CA MET A 1 -18.06 12.06 -1.50
C MET A 1 -16.90 11.11 -1.28
N ALA A 2 -16.43 10.39 -2.30
CA ALA A 2 -15.32 9.46 -2.12
C ALA A 2 -14.03 10.25 -1.88
N ASN A 3 -13.25 9.85 -0.87
CA ASN A 3 -11.93 10.44 -0.65
C ASN A 3 -10.91 9.72 -1.53
N GLU A 4 -9.90 10.45 -1.97
CA GLU A 4 -8.77 9.90 -2.72
C GLU A 4 -7.54 9.85 -1.83
N TYR A 5 -6.91 8.69 -1.77
CA TYR A 5 -5.68 8.48 -1.01
C TYR A 5 -4.55 8.01 -1.91
N LYS A 6 -3.33 8.42 -1.58
CA LYS A 6 -2.12 7.91 -2.21
C LYS A 6 -1.45 6.90 -1.29
N LEU A 7 -1.04 5.78 -1.85
CA LEU A 7 -0.49 4.67 -1.10
C LEU A 7 0.75 4.11 -1.79
N GLU A 8 1.85 4.03 -1.05
CA GLU A 8 3.12 3.56 -1.56
C GLU A 8 3.17 2.04 -1.66
N ILE A 9 3.62 1.52 -2.80
CA ILE A 9 3.60 0.08 -3.06
C ILE A 9 4.83 -0.36 -3.85
N TYR A 10 5.31 -1.57 -3.56
CA TYR A 10 6.34 -2.19 -4.39
C TYR A 10 5.76 -2.70 -5.72
N ARG A 11 6.62 -2.82 -6.73
CA ARG A 11 6.19 -3.24 -8.07
C ARG A 11 5.51 -4.62 -8.09
N LYS A 12 6.06 -5.62 -7.39
CA LYS A 12 5.50 -6.99 -7.38
C LYS A 12 4.03 -7.05 -6.93
N PRO A 13 3.64 -6.51 -5.76
CA PRO A 13 2.23 -6.49 -5.36
C PRO A 13 1.35 -5.62 -6.25
N LEU A 14 1.85 -4.52 -6.84
CA LEU A 14 1.07 -3.73 -7.80
C LEU A 14 0.70 -4.55 -9.04
N GLU A 15 1.63 -5.31 -9.61
CA GLU A 15 1.34 -6.17 -10.76
C GLU A 15 0.35 -7.29 -10.41
N ALA A 16 0.40 -7.81 -9.18
CA ALA A 16 -0.58 -8.77 -8.68
C ALA A 16 -1.99 -8.16 -8.47
N ILE A 17 -2.09 -6.86 -8.20
CA ILE A 17 -3.38 -6.16 -8.16
C ILE A 17 -3.91 -5.97 -9.58
N LYS A 18 -3.06 -5.49 -10.50
CA LYS A 18 -3.42 -5.29 -11.91
C LYS A 18 -3.90 -6.56 -12.60
N ASN A 19 -3.29 -7.70 -12.29
CA ASN A 19 -3.69 -9.00 -12.86
C ASN A 19 -4.89 -9.64 -12.14
N GLY A 20 -5.42 -9.01 -11.08
CA GLY A 20 -6.59 -9.47 -10.33
C GLY A 20 -6.33 -10.59 -9.31
N THR A 21 -5.10 -11.08 -9.17
CA THR A 21 -4.76 -12.16 -8.22
C THR A 21 -4.69 -11.66 -6.77
N LYS A 22 -4.35 -10.40 -6.56
CA LYS A 22 -4.35 -9.74 -5.25
C LYS A 22 -5.54 -8.80 -5.15
N ARG A 23 -6.45 -9.10 -4.22
CA ARG A 23 -7.68 -8.32 -3.98
C ARG A 23 -7.79 -7.76 -2.57
N ILE A 24 -6.87 -8.15 -1.69
CA ILE A 24 -6.84 -7.72 -0.29
C ILE A 24 -5.46 -7.10 -0.03
N GLU A 25 -5.46 -5.92 0.57
CA GLU A 25 -4.27 -5.22 1.04
C GLU A 25 -4.34 -5.06 2.55
N ILE A 26 -3.26 -5.41 3.24
CA ILE A 26 -3.14 -5.33 4.69
C ILE A 26 -2.03 -4.33 5.00
N ARG A 27 -2.33 -3.35 5.85
CA ARG A 27 -1.42 -2.27 6.23
C ARG A 27 -1.42 -2.11 7.75
N THR A 28 -0.28 -1.68 8.28
CA THR A 28 -0.15 -1.24 9.67
C THR A 28 -0.10 0.28 9.68
N ASN A 29 -0.89 0.92 10.53
CA ASN A 29 -0.72 2.35 10.79
C ASN A 29 0.68 2.59 11.35
N ASN A 30 1.54 3.19 10.54
CA ASN A 30 2.94 3.48 10.87
C ASN A 30 3.20 4.97 10.66
N SER A 31 4.29 5.48 11.21
CA SER A 31 4.63 6.91 11.15
C SER A 31 5.34 7.33 9.86
N TYR A 32 5.58 6.41 8.91
CA TYR A 32 6.32 6.69 7.68
C TYR A 32 5.40 7.04 6.51
N GLU A 33 4.15 6.59 6.55
CA GLU A 33 3.15 6.89 5.53
C GLU A 33 2.23 8.03 6.00
N ASP A 34 1.93 8.96 5.11
CA ASP A 34 1.07 10.13 5.43
C ASP A 34 -0.41 9.76 5.61
N ILE A 35 -0.82 8.56 5.18
CA ILE A 35 -2.21 8.10 5.24
C ILE A 35 -2.54 7.52 6.62
N ASP A 36 -3.59 8.04 7.26
CA ASP A 36 -4.23 7.37 8.40
C ASP A 36 -5.26 6.35 7.88
N TYR A 37 -4.88 5.07 7.88
CA TYR A 37 -5.74 3.99 7.38
C TYR A 37 -7.04 3.82 8.17
N LYS A 38 -7.15 4.39 9.38
CA LYS A 38 -8.40 4.36 10.16
C LYS A 38 -9.51 5.21 9.53
N LEU A 39 -9.15 6.15 8.67
CA LEU A 39 -10.09 7.05 7.99
C LEU A 39 -10.65 6.45 6.71
N LEU A 40 -10.12 5.31 6.25
CA LEU A 40 -10.62 4.63 5.05
C LEU A 40 -12.05 4.12 5.25
N GLN A 41 -12.90 4.43 4.29
CA GLN A 41 -14.29 3.98 4.24
C GLN A 41 -14.58 3.25 2.92
N SER A 42 -15.66 2.48 2.91
CA SER A 42 -16.11 1.81 1.68
C SER A 42 -16.50 2.86 0.63
N GLY A 43 -15.97 2.71 -0.58
CA GLY A 43 -16.18 3.63 -1.70
C GLY A 43 -15.07 4.64 -1.91
N ASP A 44 -14.09 4.74 -0.99
CA ASP A 44 -12.89 5.54 -1.20
C ASP A 44 -12.00 4.97 -2.32
N ILE A 45 -11.18 5.85 -2.91
CA ILE A 45 -10.30 5.52 -4.04
C ILE A 45 -8.85 5.51 -3.56
N ILE A 46 -8.13 4.42 -3.86
CA ILE A 46 -6.70 4.29 -3.59
C ILE A 46 -5.92 4.41 -4.89
N SER A 47 -5.02 5.38 -4.94
CA SER A 47 -4.02 5.56 -6.00
C SER A 47 -2.68 5.03 -5.54
N PHE A 48 -2.10 4.11 -6.32
CA PHE A 48 -0.82 3.48 -5.99
C PHE A 48 0.37 4.26 -6.55
N GLN A 49 1.33 4.59 -5.68
CA GLN A 49 2.62 5.15 -6.05
C GLN A 49 3.69 4.07 -5.93
N VAL A 50 4.35 3.73 -7.05
CA VAL A 50 5.42 2.72 -7.02
C VAL A 50 6.64 3.31 -6.33
N ILE A 51 7.11 2.63 -5.30
CA ILE A 51 8.38 2.95 -4.64
C ILE A 51 9.43 1.88 -4.97
N ASN A 52 10.67 2.32 -5.11
CA ASN A 52 11.81 1.42 -5.10
C ASN A 52 12.12 1.14 -3.64
N GLY A 53 12.13 -0.13 -3.25
CA GLY A 53 12.35 -0.52 -1.85
C GLY A 53 13.55 0.18 -1.24
N PRO A 54 13.46 0.62 0.03
CA PRO A 54 14.67 0.94 0.77
C PRO A 54 15.57 -0.31 0.76
N PRO A 55 16.90 -0.16 0.85
CA PRO A 55 17.75 -1.33 1.06
C PRO A 55 17.26 -1.98 2.35
N PHE A 56 16.71 -3.19 2.26
CA PHE A 56 16.31 -3.96 3.42
C PHE A 56 17.59 -4.36 4.17
N VAL A 57 18.12 -3.43 4.96
CA VAL A 57 19.25 -3.68 5.85
C VAL A 57 18.71 -4.29 7.14
N ASN A 58 19.28 -5.42 7.55
CA ASN A 58 18.93 -6.15 8.77
C ASN A 58 17.51 -6.77 8.80
N LEU A 59 16.99 -7.25 7.66
CA LEU A 59 15.91 -8.24 7.72
C LEU A 59 16.54 -9.62 7.94
N ASP A 60 16.51 -10.12 9.18
CA ASP A 60 16.66 -11.55 9.43
C ASP A 60 15.44 -12.26 8.82
N VAL A 61 15.65 -12.89 7.66
CA VAL A 61 14.68 -13.79 7.05
C VAL A 61 14.82 -15.13 7.77
N ILE A 62 13.84 -15.46 8.62
CA ILE A 62 13.73 -16.78 9.27
C ILE A 62 13.03 -17.76 8.32
#